data_AF-A0A3B9D029-F1
#
_entry.id   AF-A0A3B9D029-F1
#
_cell.length_a   1.000
_cell.length_b   1.000
_cell.length_c   1.000
_cell.angle_alpha   90.00
_cell.angle_beta   90.00
_cell.angle_gamma   90.00
#
_symmetry.space_group_name_H-M   'P 1'
#
loop_
_entity.id
_entity.type
_entity.pdbx_description
1 polymer ?
#
loop_
_entity_poly.entity_id
_entity_poly.type
_entity_poly.pdbx_seq_one_letter_code
_entity_poly.pdbx_strand_id
1 'polypeptide(L)'
;LASYGVSAAYIHEMIETALNGRVVSTVVNEQRSFDLMVRFEDQFRDDLHLLDRMPIELPDGARVPLSELASIREAWGPNKIKREDTRRRLVVRVNTKGRDLGSAVAVIQSRIRSRIKLPQGYSIVYSGQHEAQQSATKRLLIFTAIAIVGMCIVLYATFSSVRLTLQVLIALPVAFTGGVAALVLTDQTLTVASMVGFISLGGIAARNGILLVETYQARVAAEGIHKDAILGGSLDRVAPVLMTALTTGIGLIPLVIGGHLPGREILFPVATVIVGGLVSSTLAEFLLRPGLFWFCSGSAMLPDRQHESLDD
;
A
#
# COMPACT_ATOMS: atom_id res chain seq x y z
N LEU A 1 -22.32 55.15 14.39
CA LEU A 1 -21.10 55.40 13.60
C LEU A 1 -21.12 56.75 12.88
N ALA A 2 -21.98 56.95 11.87
CA ALA A 2 -22.05 58.22 11.12
C ALA A 2 -22.38 59.44 12.00
N SER A 3 -23.28 59.29 12.98
CA SER A 3 -23.62 60.35 13.95
C SER A 3 -22.46 60.77 14.86
N TYR A 4 -21.45 59.91 15.00
CA TYR A 4 -20.26 60.14 15.82
C TYR A 4 -19.02 60.45 14.96
N GLY A 5 -19.16 60.53 13.62
CA GLY A 5 -18.05 60.85 12.72
C GLY A 5 -16.96 59.76 12.62
N VAL A 6 -17.20 58.54 13.10
CA VAL A 6 -16.17 57.48 13.17
C VAL A 6 -16.34 56.44 12.06
N SER A 7 -15.22 55.99 11.48
CA SER A 7 -15.18 54.90 10.50
C SER A 7 -15.20 53.52 11.16
N ALA A 8 -15.75 52.52 10.47
CA ALA A 8 -15.73 51.14 10.96
C ALA A 8 -14.30 50.58 11.11
N ALA A 9 -13.37 51.00 10.25
CA ALA A 9 -11.97 50.59 10.28
C ALA A 9 -11.27 51.05 11.58
N TYR A 10 -11.52 52.30 12.00
CA TYR A 10 -10.95 52.85 13.24
C TYR A 10 -11.37 52.04 14.47
N ILE A 11 -12.66 51.70 14.57
CA ILE A 11 -13.17 50.89 15.67
C ILE A 11 -12.62 49.46 15.62
N HIS A 12 -12.51 48.88 14.42
CA HIS A 12 -11.95 47.55 14.24
C HIS A 12 -10.49 47.48 14.72
N GLU A 13 -9.66 48.47 14.38
CA GLU A 13 -8.25 48.54 14.78
C GLU A 13 -8.10 48.70 16.30
N MET A 14 -8.96 49.51 16.92
CA MET A 14 -8.99 49.68 18.39
C MET A 14 -9.39 48.38 19.09
N ILE A 15 -10.43 47.69 18.62
CA ILE A 15 -10.87 46.40 19.17
C ILE A 15 -9.80 45.33 18.96
N GLU A 16 -9.17 45.28 17.78
CA GLU A 16 -8.09 44.33 17.50
C GLU A 16 -6.89 44.56 18.42
N THR A 17 -6.49 45.81 18.62
CA THR A 17 -5.40 46.18 19.53
C THR A 17 -5.75 45.85 20.99
N ALA A 18 -6.98 46.10 21.42
CA ALA A 18 -7.45 45.79 22.77
C ALA A 18 -7.52 44.28 23.04
N LEU A 19 -8.06 43.50 22.09
CA LEU A 19 -8.30 42.06 22.25
C LEU A 19 -7.11 41.21 21.81
N ASN A 20 -6.72 41.23 20.53
CA ASN A 20 -5.66 40.35 20.03
C ASN A 20 -4.26 40.85 20.40
N GLY A 21 -4.15 42.14 20.69
CA GLY A 21 -2.89 42.81 20.96
C GLY A 21 -2.16 43.19 19.69
N ARG A 22 -1.46 44.33 19.75
CA ARG A 22 -0.66 44.84 18.64
C ARG A 22 0.79 44.96 19.05
N VAL A 23 1.69 44.43 18.22
CA VAL A 23 3.13 44.67 18.37
C VAL A 23 3.41 46.13 18.01
N VAL A 24 3.82 46.92 19.00
CA VAL A 24 4.10 48.36 18.83
C VAL A 24 5.58 48.64 18.60
N SER A 25 6.45 47.74 19.06
CA SER A 25 7.90 47.84 18.88
C SER A 25 8.55 46.47 19.08
N THR A 26 9.83 46.36 18.77
CA THR A 26 10.65 45.18 19.06
C THR A 26 11.82 45.63 19.93
N VAL A 27 11.95 45.02 21.11
CA VAL A 27 13.04 45.27 22.04
C VAL A 27 14.14 44.26 21.78
N VAL A 28 15.33 44.75 21.44
CA VAL A 28 16.52 43.91 21.26
C VAL A 28 17.26 43.84 22.60
N ASN A 29 17.46 42.62 23.10
CA ASN A 29 18.26 42.35 24.29
C ASN A 29 19.34 41.33 23.94
N GLU A 30 20.60 41.80 23.94
CA GLU A 30 21.78 41.05 23.48
C GLU A 30 21.62 40.51 22.03
N GLN A 31 21.59 39.18 21.86
CA GLN A 31 21.40 38.51 20.57
C GLN A 31 19.95 38.03 20.36
N ARG A 32 18.98 38.48 21.17
CA ARG A 32 17.57 38.10 21.04
C ARG A 32 16.69 39.34 20.86
N SER A 33 15.71 39.22 19.98
CA SER A 33 14.67 40.23 19.78
C SER A 33 13.34 39.75 20.39
N PHE A 34 12.65 40.64 21.09
CA PHE A 34 11.36 40.40 21.71
C PHE A 34 10.35 41.43 21.20
N ASP A 35 9.16 40.98 20.82
CA ASP A 35 8.09 41.88 20.42
C ASP A 35 7.44 42.51 21.66
N LEU A 36 7.40 43.84 21.69
CA LEU A 36 6.65 44.62 22.65
C LEU A 36 5.22 44.77 22.16
N MET A 37 4.29 44.08 22.81
CA MET A 37 2.87 44.08 22.47
C MET A 37 2.06 44.88 23.50
N VAL A 38 1.14 45.71 23.02
CA VAL A 38 0.12 46.37 23.84
C VAL A 38 -1.21 45.63 23.63
N ARG A 39 -1.86 45.27 24.73
CA ARG A 39 -3.18 44.63 24.76
C ARG A 39 -3.83 44.84 26.13
N PHE A 40 -5.13 44.64 26.25
CA PHE A 40 -5.78 44.66 27.56
C PHE A 40 -5.49 43.40 28.38
N GLU A 41 -5.59 43.57 29.70
CA GLU A 41 -5.52 42.46 30.66
C GLU A 41 -6.67 41.46 30.40
N ASP A 42 -6.40 40.18 30.66
CA ASP A 42 -7.31 39.08 30.30
C ASP A 42 -8.71 39.23 30.94
N GLN A 43 -8.78 39.83 32.13
CA GLN A 43 -10.05 40.10 32.83
C GLN A 43 -11.03 40.96 32.02
N PHE A 44 -10.54 41.89 31.17
CA PHE A 44 -11.39 42.73 30.33
C PHE A 44 -11.75 42.08 28.99
N ARG A 45 -11.14 40.94 28.65
CA ARG A 45 -11.30 40.25 27.36
C ARG A 45 -12.25 39.05 27.44
N ASP A 46 -12.28 38.41 28.60
CA ASP A 46 -13.08 37.19 28.81
C ASP A 46 -14.53 37.49 29.23
N ASP A 47 -14.82 38.69 29.74
CA ASP A 47 -16.17 39.10 30.14
C ASP A 47 -16.82 40.01 29.09
N LEU A 48 -17.88 39.51 28.47
CA LEU A 48 -18.68 40.21 27.46
C LEU A 48 -19.26 41.53 27.99
N HIS A 49 -19.65 41.59 29.27
CA HIS A 49 -20.24 42.79 29.86
C HIS A 49 -19.22 43.90 30.09
N LEU A 50 -17.95 43.55 30.31
CA LEU A 50 -16.86 44.52 30.42
C LEU A 50 -16.48 45.07 29.04
N LEU A 51 -16.56 44.25 27.99
CA LEU A 51 -16.35 44.69 26.61
C LEU A 51 -17.43 45.69 26.15
N ASP A 52 -18.69 45.48 26.52
CA ASP A 52 -19.78 46.41 26.19
C ASP A 52 -19.58 47.82 26.79
N ARG A 53 -18.91 47.90 27.93
CA ARG A 53 -18.64 49.16 28.67
C ARG A 53 -17.27 49.75 28.36
N MET A 54 -16.52 49.12 27.47
CA MET A 54 -15.18 49.55 27.10
C MET A 54 -15.23 50.98 26.51
N PRO A 55 -14.54 51.96 27.10
CA PRO A 55 -14.56 53.33 26.59
C PRO A 55 -13.71 53.41 25.32
N ILE A 56 -14.33 53.84 24.22
CA ILE A 56 -13.65 54.18 22.97
C ILE A 56 -13.47 55.68 22.91
N GLU A 57 -12.23 56.12 22.69
CA GLU A 57 -11.91 57.52 22.45
C GLU A 57 -12.22 57.86 20.98
N LEU A 58 -13.00 58.92 20.77
CA LEU A 58 -13.36 59.41 19.45
C LEU A 58 -12.35 60.42 18.93
N PRO A 59 -12.31 60.67 17.61
CA PRO A 59 -11.42 61.69 17.02
C PRO A 59 -11.65 63.11 17.55
N ASP A 60 -12.83 63.39 18.11
CA ASP A 60 -13.19 64.66 18.74
C ASP A 60 -12.82 64.73 20.24
N GLY A 61 -12.22 63.67 20.78
CA GLY A 61 -11.82 63.54 22.20
C GLY A 61 -12.93 63.08 23.13
N ALA A 62 -14.16 62.86 22.64
CA ALA A 62 -15.22 62.28 23.44
C ALA A 62 -14.94 60.81 23.75
N ARG A 63 -15.45 60.30 24.88
CA ARG A 63 -15.36 58.89 25.26
C ARG A 63 -16.74 58.29 25.31
N VAL A 64 -16.97 57.27 24.51
CA VAL A 64 -18.27 56.61 24.36
C VAL A 64 -18.09 55.10 24.57
N PRO A 65 -18.97 54.43 25.32
CA PRO A 65 -18.89 52.98 25.50
C PRO A 65 -19.08 52.25 24.17
N LEU A 66 -18.39 51.11 24.01
CA LEU A 66 -18.46 50.30 22.79
C LEU A 66 -19.89 49.87 22.43
N SER A 67 -20.75 49.65 23.42
CA SER A 67 -22.18 49.32 23.24
C SER A 67 -23.00 50.37 22.47
N GLU A 68 -22.60 51.64 22.46
CA GLU A 68 -23.27 52.68 21.64
C GLU A 68 -22.79 52.66 20.17
N LEU A 69 -21.63 52.05 19.91
CA LEU A 69 -20.98 52.04 18.60
C LEU A 69 -21.15 50.71 17.85
N ALA A 70 -21.23 49.59 18.57
CA ALA A 70 -21.33 48.25 18.02
C ALA A 70 -22.23 47.34 18.88
N SER A 71 -22.83 46.33 18.25
CA SER A 71 -23.55 45.26 18.95
C SER A 71 -22.67 44.02 19.06
N ILE A 72 -22.40 43.59 20.29
CA ILE A 72 -21.62 42.38 20.56
C ILE A 72 -22.60 41.23 20.81
N ARG A 73 -22.40 40.12 20.11
CA ARG A 73 -23.24 38.92 20.25
C ARG A 73 -22.39 37.67 20.13
N GLU A 74 -22.71 36.67 20.93
CA GLU A 74 -22.15 35.34 20.76
C GLU A 74 -22.73 34.69 19.50
N ALA A 75 -21.84 34.19 18.65
CA ALA A 75 -22.21 33.50 17.43
C ALA A 75 -21.29 32.29 17.21
N TRP A 76 -21.88 31.20 16.72
CA TRP A 76 -21.13 30.02 16.36
C TRP A 76 -20.56 30.18 14.95
N GLY A 77 -19.24 30.02 14.81
CA GLY A 77 -18.54 30.12 13.55
C GLY A 77 -17.44 29.06 13.40
N PRO A 78 -17.01 28.75 12.16
CA PRO A 78 -15.92 27.82 11.94
C PRO A 78 -14.58 28.43 12.41
N ASN A 79 -13.93 27.82 13.39
CA ASN A 79 -12.59 28.21 13.84
C ASN A 79 -11.54 28.07 12.71
N LYS A 80 -11.68 27.05 11.85
CA LYS A 80 -10.76 26.81 10.73
C LYS A 80 -11.48 26.36 9.47
N ILE A 81 -11.28 27.08 8.37
CA ILE A 81 -11.78 26.68 7.05
C ILE A 81 -10.67 25.99 6.28
N LYS A 82 -10.70 24.64 6.27
CA LYS A 82 -9.77 23.86 5.46
C LYS A 82 -10.25 23.79 4.01
N ARG A 83 -9.30 23.94 3.09
CA ARG A 83 -9.53 23.84 1.65
C ARG A 83 -8.52 22.90 1.01
N GLU A 84 -8.93 22.24 -0.06
CA GLU A 84 -8.11 21.42 -0.95
C GLU A 84 -8.71 21.60 -2.35
N ASP A 85 -7.86 21.86 -3.34
CA ASP A 85 -8.27 22.22 -4.71
C ASP A 85 -9.35 23.33 -4.75
N THR A 86 -9.16 24.37 -3.93
CA THR A 86 -10.06 25.53 -3.81
C THR A 86 -11.46 25.20 -3.26
N ARG A 87 -11.73 23.94 -2.91
CA ARG A 87 -13.01 23.50 -2.32
C ARG A 87 -12.88 23.35 -0.81
N ARG A 88 -13.94 23.74 -0.07
CA ARG A 88 -14.00 23.53 1.38
C ARG A 88 -14.08 22.03 1.66
N ARG A 89 -13.27 21.54 2.60
CA ARG A 89 -13.26 20.13 2.99
C ARG A 89 -13.39 19.96 4.50
N LEU A 90 -14.04 18.87 4.88
CA LEU A 90 -14.09 18.40 6.25
C LEU A 90 -13.44 17.02 6.30
N VAL A 91 -12.48 16.84 7.20
CA VAL A 91 -11.69 15.60 7.28
C VAL A 91 -12.20 14.79 8.45
N VAL A 92 -12.81 13.64 8.14
CA VAL A 92 -13.18 12.64 9.14
C VAL A 92 -12.07 11.60 9.18
N ARG A 93 -11.40 11.48 10.33
CA ARG A 93 -10.30 10.52 10.53
C ARG A 93 -10.84 9.28 11.21
N VAL A 94 -10.53 8.11 10.66
CA VAL A 94 -10.91 6.82 11.22
C VAL A 94 -9.66 5.97 11.28
N ASN A 95 -9.43 5.31 12.42
CA ASN A 95 -8.35 4.35 12.57
C ASN A 95 -8.95 2.94 12.74
N THR A 96 -8.40 1.97 12.04
CA THR A 96 -8.84 0.57 12.08
C THR A 96 -7.91 -0.21 13.01
N LYS A 97 -8.47 -0.88 14.03
CA LYS A 97 -7.73 -1.80 14.90
C LYS A 97 -8.28 -3.21 14.72
N GLY A 98 -7.41 -4.17 14.41
CA GLY A 98 -7.79 -5.59 14.27
C GLY A 98 -8.57 -5.95 13.00
N ARG A 99 -8.61 -5.06 11.99
CA ARG A 99 -9.26 -5.32 10.70
C ARG A 99 -8.42 -4.73 9.57
N ASP A 100 -8.43 -5.40 8.42
CA ASP A 100 -7.73 -4.93 7.23
C ASP A 100 -8.31 -3.62 6.70
N LEU A 101 -7.43 -2.73 6.24
CA LEU A 101 -7.80 -1.40 5.75
C LEU A 101 -8.72 -1.48 4.53
N GLY A 102 -8.52 -2.47 3.66
CA GLY A 102 -9.29 -2.68 2.44
C GLY A 102 -10.76 -2.98 2.72
N SER A 103 -11.04 -3.99 3.55
CA SER A 103 -12.41 -4.39 3.90
C SER A 103 -13.11 -3.31 4.73
N ALA A 104 -12.39 -2.65 5.64
CA ALA A 104 -12.95 -1.58 6.45
C ALA A 104 -13.45 -0.43 5.56
N VAL A 105 -12.64 0.01 4.59
CA VAL A 105 -13.04 1.05 3.63
C VAL A 105 -14.21 0.59 2.76
N ALA A 106 -14.20 -0.66 2.27
CA ALA A 106 -15.30 -1.19 1.47
C ALA A 106 -16.63 -1.20 2.25
N VAL A 107 -16.61 -1.58 3.53
CA VAL A 107 -17.80 -1.54 4.40
C VAL A 107 -18.26 -0.11 4.65
N ILE A 108 -17.35 0.83 4.89
CA ILE A 108 -17.66 2.24 5.07
C ILE A 108 -18.30 2.81 3.79
N GLN A 109 -17.72 2.53 2.62
CA GLN A 109 -18.25 2.96 1.33
C GLN A 109 -19.66 2.43 1.08
N SER A 110 -19.89 1.14 1.35
CA SER A 110 -21.21 0.51 1.20
C SER A 110 -22.25 1.13 2.14
N ARG A 111 -21.90 1.37 3.41
CA ARG A 111 -22.80 2.00 4.39
C ARG A 111 -23.11 3.46 4.06
N ILE A 112 -22.12 4.22 3.61
CA ILE A 112 -22.31 5.63 3.23
C ILE A 112 -23.24 5.71 2.00
N ARG A 113 -22.99 4.89 0.97
CA ARG A 113 -23.84 4.88 -0.24
C ARG A 113 -25.29 4.48 0.05
N SER A 114 -25.51 3.56 0.98
CA SER A 114 -26.86 3.06 1.31
C SER A 114 -27.64 3.97 2.26
N ARG A 115 -26.96 4.64 3.20
CA ARG A 115 -27.62 5.40 4.28
C ARG A 115 -27.57 6.91 4.13
N ILE A 116 -26.67 7.46 3.31
CA ILE A 116 -26.44 8.90 3.22
C ILE A 116 -26.70 9.37 1.78
N LYS A 117 -27.73 10.20 1.61
CA LYS A 117 -27.93 10.97 0.39
C LYS A 117 -27.21 12.31 0.53
N LEU A 118 -26.20 12.52 -0.32
CA LEU A 118 -25.45 13.77 -0.34
C LEU A 118 -26.26 14.87 -1.07
N PRO A 119 -26.31 16.10 -0.54
CA PRO A 119 -26.83 17.23 -1.28
C PRO A 119 -25.97 17.53 -2.52
N GLN A 120 -26.55 18.20 -3.52
CA GLN A 120 -25.80 18.61 -4.71
C GLN A 120 -24.58 19.46 -4.35
N GLY A 121 -23.46 19.23 -5.04
CA GLY A 121 -22.19 19.93 -4.81
C GLY A 121 -21.28 19.32 -3.74
N TYR A 122 -21.73 18.29 -3.01
CA TYR A 122 -20.89 17.56 -2.06
C TYR A 122 -20.37 16.26 -2.67
N SER A 123 -19.06 16.03 -2.55
CA SER A 123 -18.42 14.77 -2.89
C SER A 123 -17.66 14.21 -1.69
N ILE A 124 -17.69 12.89 -1.54
CA ILE A 124 -16.87 12.18 -0.55
C ILE A 124 -15.68 11.58 -1.28
N VAL A 125 -14.49 11.92 -0.83
CA VAL A 125 -13.24 11.34 -1.31
C VAL A 125 -12.63 10.51 -0.19
N TYR A 126 -12.27 9.26 -0.50
CA TYR A 126 -11.63 8.34 0.43
C TYR A 126 -10.12 8.40 0.19
N SER A 127 -9.42 9.21 0.98
CA SER A 127 -7.97 9.40 0.87
C SER A 127 -7.23 8.87 2.11
N GLY A 128 -5.91 8.76 2.00
CA GLY A 128 -5.02 8.28 3.06
C GLY A 128 -4.25 7.03 2.62
N GLN A 129 -3.91 6.16 3.58
CA GLN A 129 -3.13 4.95 3.30
C GLN A 129 -3.84 4.00 2.30
N HIS A 130 -5.16 4.04 2.23
CA HIS A 130 -5.93 3.20 1.29
C HIS A 130 -5.66 3.56 -0.17
N GLU A 131 -5.60 4.86 -0.50
CA GLU A 131 -5.31 5.34 -1.86
C GLU A 131 -3.89 4.96 -2.28
N ALA A 132 -2.92 5.15 -1.37
CA ALA A 132 -1.54 4.72 -1.59
C ALA A 132 -1.45 3.20 -1.79
N GLN A 133 -2.16 2.41 -0.98
CA GLN A 133 -2.21 0.95 -1.10
C GLN A 133 -2.85 0.51 -2.42
N GLN A 134 -3.96 1.13 -2.85
CA GLN A 134 -4.61 0.81 -4.12
C GLN A 134 -3.72 1.14 -5.32
N SER A 135 -3.09 2.32 -5.32
CA SER A 135 -2.18 2.75 -6.38
C SER A 135 -0.97 1.81 -6.48
N ALA A 136 -0.37 1.46 -5.34
CA ALA A 136 0.73 0.49 -5.28
C ALA A 136 0.30 -0.90 -5.74
N THR A 137 -0.87 -1.38 -5.30
CA THR A 137 -1.43 -2.69 -5.70
C THR A 137 -1.65 -2.75 -7.21
N LYS A 138 -2.22 -1.70 -7.81
CA LYS A 138 -2.45 -1.64 -9.26
C LYS A 138 -1.14 -1.66 -10.03
N ARG A 139 -0.13 -0.89 -9.60
CA ARG A 139 1.20 -0.88 -10.22
C ARG A 139 1.89 -2.23 -10.09
N LEU A 140 1.81 -2.87 -8.92
CA LEU A 140 2.36 -4.20 -8.71
C LEU A 140 1.69 -5.24 -9.60
N LEU A 141 0.36 -5.21 -9.75
CA LEU A 141 -0.34 -6.12 -10.65
C LEU A 141 0.15 -5.97 -12.10
N ILE A 142 0.31 -4.72 -12.57
CA ILE A 142 0.88 -4.44 -13.90
C ILE A 142 2.31 -4.99 -14.00
N PHE A 143 3.17 -4.73 -13.02
CA PHE A 143 4.54 -5.23 -13.02
C PHE A 143 4.62 -6.74 -12.91
N THR A 144 3.76 -7.39 -12.14
CA THR A 144 3.67 -8.85 -12.06
C THR A 144 3.22 -9.43 -13.40
N ALA A 145 2.26 -8.82 -14.09
CA ALA A 145 1.85 -9.25 -15.42
C ALA A 145 3.00 -9.11 -16.43
N ILE A 146 3.71 -7.98 -16.42
CA ILE A 146 4.91 -7.76 -17.25
C ILE A 146 5.99 -8.80 -16.93
N ALA A 147 6.23 -9.09 -15.65
CA ALA A 147 7.22 -10.08 -15.22
C ALA A 147 6.85 -11.49 -15.66
N ILE A 148 5.58 -11.89 -15.58
CA ILE A 148 5.10 -13.19 -16.08
C ILE A 148 5.28 -13.26 -17.60
N VAL A 149 4.92 -12.21 -18.35
CA VAL A 149 5.11 -12.17 -19.81
C VAL A 149 6.60 -12.25 -20.15
N GLY A 150 7.46 -11.49 -19.48
CA GLY A 150 8.90 -11.55 -19.66
C GLY A 150 9.46 -12.93 -19.34
N MET A 151 8.99 -13.56 -18.26
CA MET A 151 9.34 -14.94 -17.92
C MET A 151 8.92 -15.92 -19.00
N CYS A 152 7.70 -15.80 -19.54
CA CYS A 152 7.24 -16.62 -20.66
C CYS A 152 8.12 -16.47 -21.90
N ILE A 153 8.55 -15.24 -22.22
CA ILE A 153 9.44 -14.97 -23.35
C ILE A 153 10.80 -15.64 -23.15
N VAL A 154 11.39 -15.50 -21.95
CA VAL A 154 12.68 -16.13 -21.63
C VAL A 154 12.56 -17.66 -21.68
N LEU A 155 11.51 -18.24 -21.09
CA LEU A 155 11.27 -19.67 -21.13
C LEU A 155 11.07 -20.19 -22.56
N TYR A 156 10.31 -19.46 -23.37
CA TYR A 156 10.11 -19.81 -24.78
C TYR A 156 11.43 -19.75 -25.57
N ALA A 157 12.28 -18.75 -25.31
CA ALA A 157 13.59 -18.64 -25.92
C ALA A 157 14.54 -19.78 -25.49
N THR A 158 14.46 -20.25 -24.25
CA THR A 158 15.28 -21.37 -23.74
C THR A 158 14.87 -22.72 -24.33
N PHE A 159 13.57 -23.02 -24.37
CA PHE A 159 13.09 -24.36 -24.73
C PHE A 159 12.57 -24.49 -26.16
N SER A 160 12.40 -23.36 -26.87
CA SER A 160 11.80 -23.27 -28.22
C SER A 160 10.51 -24.07 -28.40
N SER A 161 9.80 -24.37 -27.29
CA SER A 161 8.65 -25.26 -27.24
C SER A 161 7.61 -24.74 -26.25
N VAL A 162 6.41 -24.49 -26.76
CA VAL A 162 5.26 -24.00 -25.97
C VAL A 162 4.85 -25.00 -24.90
N ARG A 163 4.95 -26.31 -25.17
CA ARG A 163 4.52 -27.37 -24.23
C ARG A 163 5.40 -27.40 -22.99
N LEU A 164 6.72 -27.35 -23.19
CA LEU A 164 7.70 -27.33 -22.10
C LEU A 164 7.62 -26.03 -21.29
N THR A 165 7.41 -24.91 -21.98
CA THR A 165 7.18 -23.61 -21.34
C THR A 165 5.94 -23.65 -20.43
N LEU A 166 4.81 -24.19 -20.92
CA LEU A 166 3.58 -24.28 -20.16
C LEU A 166 3.71 -25.25 -18.96
N GLN A 167 4.48 -26.33 -19.12
CA GLN A 167 4.79 -27.26 -18.05
C GLN A 167 5.61 -26.62 -16.92
N VAL A 168 6.57 -25.75 -17.24
CA VAL A 168 7.27 -24.96 -16.21
C VAL A 168 6.31 -23.98 -15.55
N LEU A 169 5.42 -23.36 -16.33
CA LEU A 169 4.46 -22.37 -15.84
C LEU A 169 3.43 -22.93 -14.86
N ILE A 170 3.04 -24.21 -15.01
CA ILE A 170 2.09 -24.91 -14.11
C ILE A 170 2.58 -24.97 -12.66
N ALA A 171 3.88 -24.89 -12.41
CA ALA A 171 4.40 -24.86 -11.04
C ALA A 171 4.15 -23.53 -10.30
N LEU A 172 3.96 -22.42 -11.03
CA LEU A 172 3.71 -21.12 -10.41
C LEU A 172 2.39 -21.09 -9.64
N PRO A 173 1.23 -21.49 -10.21
CA PRO A 173 -0.02 -21.60 -9.46
C PRO A 173 0.12 -22.45 -8.20
N VAL A 174 0.83 -23.59 -8.27
CA VAL A 174 0.99 -24.49 -7.13
C VAL A 174 1.91 -23.90 -6.04
N ALA A 175 2.93 -23.15 -6.43
CA ALA A 175 3.74 -22.39 -5.47
C ALA A 175 2.91 -21.29 -4.81
N PHE A 176 2.12 -20.56 -5.59
CA PHE A 176 1.29 -19.46 -5.09
C PHE A 176 0.19 -19.94 -4.14
N THR A 177 -0.45 -21.09 -4.40
CA THR A 177 -1.43 -21.65 -3.46
C THR A 177 -0.81 -21.96 -2.10
N GLY A 178 0.42 -22.48 -2.05
CA GLY A 178 1.17 -22.69 -0.81
C GLY A 178 1.47 -21.39 -0.06
N GLY A 179 1.87 -20.35 -0.79
CA GLY A 179 2.12 -19.02 -0.20
C GLY A 179 0.84 -18.38 0.36
N VAL A 180 -0.28 -18.48 -0.35
CA VAL A 180 -1.59 -18.00 0.13
C VAL A 180 -2.06 -18.80 1.34
N ALA A 181 -1.93 -20.13 1.32
CA ALA A 181 -2.28 -20.97 2.46
C ALA A 181 -1.49 -20.61 3.72
N ALA A 182 -0.19 -20.32 3.59
CA ALA A 182 0.64 -19.90 4.71
C ALA A 182 0.25 -18.53 5.28
N LEU A 183 -0.16 -17.57 4.44
CA LEU A 183 -0.70 -16.29 4.92
C LEU A 183 -2.01 -16.49 5.71
N VAL A 184 -2.90 -17.34 5.23
CA VAL A 184 -4.17 -17.65 5.92
C VAL A 184 -3.91 -18.35 7.25
N LEU A 185 -2.98 -19.31 7.31
CA LEU A 185 -2.61 -20.01 8.53
C LEU A 185 -1.96 -19.12 9.60
N THR A 186 -1.35 -18.01 9.19
CA THR A 186 -0.69 -17.04 10.08
C THR A 186 -1.52 -15.79 10.34
N ASP A 187 -2.81 -15.79 9.94
CA ASP A 187 -3.74 -14.65 10.04
C ASP A 187 -3.18 -13.35 9.45
N GLN A 188 -2.39 -13.46 8.37
CA GLN A 188 -1.80 -12.32 7.68
C GLN A 188 -2.66 -11.87 6.51
N THR A 189 -2.66 -10.55 6.27
CA THR A 189 -3.38 -9.95 5.16
C THR A 189 -2.49 -9.83 3.92
N LEU A 190 -3.10 -9.81 2.74
CA LEU A 190 -2.38 -9.55 1.49
C LEU A 190 -1.92 -8.08 1.45
N THR A 191 -0.64 -7.87 1.72
CA THR A 191 0.02 -6.55 1.70
C THR A 191 0.96 -6.41 0.51
N VAL A 192 1.41 -5.18 0.23
CA VAL A 192 2.46 -4.88 -0.76
C VAL A 192 3.72 -5.73 -0.49
N ALA A 193 4.07 -5.93 0.79
CA ALA A 193 5.19 -6.77 1.19
C ALA A 193 4.98 -8.24 0.78
N SER A 194 3.80 -8.82 1.07
CA SER A 194 3.49 -10.19 0.65
C SER A 194 3.56 -10.39 -0.87
N MET A 195 3.20 -9.38 -1.67
CA MET A 195 3.32 -9.42 -3.15
C MET A 195 4.76 -9.54 -3.62
N VAL A 196 5.70 -8.84 -2.97
CA VAL A 196 7.14 -8.99 -3.26
C VAL A 196 7.59 -10.42 -2.96
N GLY A 197 7.08 -11.02 -1.88
CA GLY A 197 7.29 -12.44 -1.57
C GLY A 197 6.82 -13.37 -2.68
N PHE A 198 5.63 -13.15 -3.25
CA PHE A 198 5.11 -13.95 -4.36
C PHE A 198 5.96 -13.80 -5.64
N ILE A 199 6.44 -12.60 -5.95
CA ILE A 199 7.32 -12.38 -7.10
C ILE A 199 8.63 -13.16 -6.94
N SER A 200 9.26 -13.08 -5.76
CA SER A 200 10.47 -13.83 -5.44
C SER A 200 10.26 -15.33 -5.50
N LEU A 201 9.15 -15.81 -4.91
CA LEU A 201 8.76 -17.23 -4.96
C LEU A 201 8.58 -17.71 -6.40
N GLY A 202 7.93 -16.92 -7.25
CA GLY A 202 7.75 -17.25 -8.66
C GLY A 202 9.08 -17.40 -9.41
N GLY A 203 10.06 -16.55 -9.11
CA GLY A 203 11.41 -16.66 -9.66
C GLY A 203 12.14 -17.95 -9.22
N ILE A 204 12.03 -18.31 -7.94
CA ILE A 204 12.63 -19.54 -7.41
C ILE A 204 11.98 -20.78 -8.04
N ALA A 205 10.64 -20.82 -8.09
CA ALA A 205 9.88 -21.92 -8.69
C ALA A 205 10.15 -22.06 -10.19
N ALA A 206 10.27 -20.95 -10.92
CA ALA A 206 10.62 -20.96 -12.34
C ALA A 206 12.04 -21.49 -12.55
N ARG A 207 13.04 -21.03 -11.77
CA ARG A 207 14.42 -21.49 -11.87
C ARG A 207 14.53 -23.00 -11.64
N ASN A 208 13.96 -23.51 -10.56
CA ASN A 208 13.99 -24.94 -10.27
C ASN A 208 13.26 -25.74 -11.35
N GLY A 209 12.16 -25.18 -11.86
CA GLY A 209 11.40 -25.77 -12.95
C GLY A 209 12.14 -25.89 -14.28
N ILE A 210 12.85 -24.84 -14.68
CA ILE A 210 13.71 -24.83 -15.89
C ILE A 210 14.76 -25.92 -15.76
N LEU A 211 15.47 -25.92 -14.63
CA LEU A 211 16.56 -26.83 -14.33
C LEU A 211 16.12 -28.29 -14.38
N LEU A 212 14.94 -28.63 -13.86
CA LEU A 212 14.43 -30.00 -13.90
C LEU A 212 14.06 -30.44 -15.33
N VAL A 213 13.39 -29.56 -16.09
CA VAL A 213 12.99 -29.86 -17.47
C VAL A 213 14.20 -30.03 -18.38
N GLU A 214 15.23 -29.21 -18.23
CA GLU A 214 16.50 -29.34 -18.95
C GLU A 214 17.18 -30.68 -18.65
N THR A 215 17.21 -31.13 -17.39
CA THR A 215 17.75 -32.45 -17.02
C THR A 215 16.96 -33.59 -17.64
N TYR A 216 15.62 -33.47 -17.71
CA TYR A 216 14.79 -34.46 -18.42
C TYR A 216 15.07 -34.47 -19.92
N GLN A 217 15.20 -33.31 -20.56
CA GLN A 217 15.53 -33.25 -21.99
C GLN A 217 16.90 -33.85 -22.29
N ALA A 218 17.91 -33.53 -21.48
CA ALA A 218 19.27 -34.06 -21.65
C ALA A 218 19.29 -35.60 -21.55
N ARG A 219 18.59 -36.17 -20.56
CA ARG A 219 18.49 -37.63 -20.40
C ARG A 219 17.65 -38.29 -21.51
N VAL A 220 16.54 -37.70 -21.91
CA VAL A 220 15.71 -38.21 -23.01
C VAL A 220 16.47 -38.17 -24.34
N ALA A 221 17.31 -37.16 -24.58
CA ALA A 221 18.15 -37.08 -25.77
C ALA A 221 19.24 -38.18 -25.81
N ALA A 222 19.73 -38.61 -24.65
CA ALA A 222 20.77 -39.63 -24.54
C ALA A 222 20.23 -41.07 -24.55
N GLU A 223 19.12 -41.33 -23.86
CA GLU A 223 18.64 -42.68 -23.54
C GLU A 223 17.23 -42.99 -24.12
N GLY A 224 16.57 -42.00 -24.75
CA GLY A 224 15.18 -42.10 -25.19
C GLY A 224 14.17 -41.88 -24.06
N ILE A 225 12.87 -41.82 -24.39
CA ILE A 225 11.81 -41.64 -23.37
C ILE A 225 11.58 -42.97 -22.64
N HIS A 226 12.25 -43.16 -21.50
CA HIS A 226 12.04 -44.29 -20.61
C HIS A 226 11.67 -43.81 -19.20
N LYS A 227 10.90 -44.63 -18.46
CA LYS A 227 10.52 -44.32 -17.08
C LYS A 227 11.76 -44.11 -16.21
N ASP A 228 12.81 -44.90 -16.45
CA ASP A 228 14.07 -44.83 -15.72
C ASP A 228 14.84 -43.54 -16.00
N ALA A 229 14.73 -42.97 -17.20
CA ALA A 229 15.34 -41.68 -17.54
C ALA A 229 14.68 -40.51 -16.77
N ILE A 230 13.35 -40.54 -16.60
CA ILE A 230 12.62 -39.54 -15.81
C ILE A 230 12.87 -39.73 -14.32
N LEU A 231 12.90 -40.98 -13.84
CA LEU A 231 13.19 -41.28 -12.45
C LEU A 231 14.62 -40.87 -12.08
N GLY A 232 15.60 -41.20 -12.93
CA GLY A 232 16.99 -40.78 -12.80
C GLY A 232 17.15 -39.26 -12.82
N GLY A 233 16.53 -38.57 -13.79
CA GLY A 233 16.56 -37.11 -13.84
C GLY A 233 15.88 -36.43 -12.65
N SER A 234 14.86 -37.08 -12.06
CA SER A 234 14.22 -36.58 -10.84
C SER A 234 15.14 -36.75 -9.64
N LEU A 235 15.77 -37.93 -9.50
CA LEU A 235 16.72 -38.25 -8.42
C LEU A 235 17.96 -37.33 -8.44
N ASP A 236 18.51 -37.05 -9.63
CA ASP A 236 19.64 -36.12 -9.81
C ASP A 236 19.33 -34.71 -9.28
N ARG A 237 18.04 -34.34 -9.28
CA ARG A 237 17.57 -33.02 -8.86
C ARG A 237 17.05 -32.95 -7.44
N VAL A 238 16.85 -34.08 -6.77
CA VAL A 238 16.40 -34.10 -5.36
C VAL A 238 17.35 -33.29 -4.47
N ALA A 239 18.65 -33.57 -4.52
CA ALA A 239 19.62 -32.91 -3.66
C ALA A 239 19.73 -31.39 -3.92
N PRO A 240 19.90 -30.89 -5.17
CA PRO A 240 19.94 -29.45 -5.45
C PRO A 240 18.65 -28.69 -5.09
N VAL A 241 17.48 -29.29 -5.35
CA VAL A 241 16.18 -28.66 -5.04
C VAL A 241 15.99 -28.57 -3.53
N LEU A 242 16.26 -29.66 -2.79
CA LEU A 242 16.20 -29.66 -1.33
C LEU A 242 17.22 -28.71 -0.72
N MET A 243 18.44 -28.61 -1.26
CA MET A 243 19.45 -27.66 -0.77
C MET A 243 18.93 -26.22 -0.83
N THR A 244 18.30 -25.84 -1.93
CA THR A 244 17.71 -24.49 -2.10
C THR A 244 16.56 -24.29 -1.12
N ALA A 245 15.63 -25.24 -1.05
CA ALA A 245 14.47 -25.17 -0.16
C ALA A 245 14.87 -25.10 1.32
N LEU A 246 15.83 -25.91 1.75
CA LEU A 246 16.34 -25.95 3.13
C LEU A 246 17.12 -24.69 3.46
N THR A 247 18.00 -24.22 2.57
CA THR A 247 18.81 -23.01 2.83
C THR A 247 17.90 -21.78 2.96
N THR A 248 16.96 -21.60 2.03
CA THR A 248 16.01 -20.49 2.08
C THR A 248 15.03 -20.65 3.25
N GLY A 249 14.55 -21.86 3.51
CA GLY A 249 13.68 -22.17 4.65
C GLY A 249 14.34 -21.82 5.97
N ILE A 250 15.53 -22.38 6.26
CA ILE A 250 16.29 -22.11 7.48
C ILE A 250 16.64 -20.63 7.62
N GLY A 251 16.98 -19.94 6.53
CA GLY A 251 17.26 -18.51 6.54
C GLY A 251 16.04 -17.64 6.86
N LEU A 252 14.84 -18.06 6.47
CA LEU A 252 13.61 -17.28 6.64
C LEU A 252 12.77 -17.70 7.85
N ILE A 253 12.93 -18.92 8.38
CA ILE A 253 12.22 -19.42 9.57
C ILE A 253 12.31 -18.45 10.77
N PRO A 254 13.49 -17.89 11.13
CA PRO A 254 13.60 -16.94 12.24
C PRO A 254 12.82 -15.63 12.03
N LEU A 255 12.60 -15.24 10.77
CA LEU A 255 11.78 -14.07 10.41
C LEU A 255 10.29 -14.37 10.54
N VAL A 256 9.88 -15.61 10.25
CA VAL A 256 8.49 -16.06 10.43
C VAL A 256 8.17 -16.20 11.92
N ILE A 257 9.01 -16.90 12.70
CA ILE A 257 8.75 -17.12 14.13
C ILE A 257 8.82 -15.80 14.92
N GLY A 258 9.81 -14.96 14.64
CA GLY A 258 9.98 -13.66 15.29
C GLY A 258 9.27 -12.52 14.57
N GLY A 259 8.22 -12.81 13.78
CA GLY A 259 7.54 -11.83 12.93
C GLY A 259 6.76 -10.75 13.67
N HIS A 260 6.35 -11.04 14.90
CA HIS A 260 5.58 -10.12 15.76
C HIS A 260 6.45 -9.06 16.46
N LEU A 261 7.77 -9.10 16.27
CA LEU A 261 8.69 -8.13 16.86
C LEU A 261 8.66 -6.80 16.09
N PRO A 262 8.82 -5.64 16.78
CA PRO A 262 8.88 -4.34 16.13
C PRO A 262 9.99 -4.27 15.07
N GLY A 263 9.69 -3.67 13.92
CA GLY A 263 10.64 -3.52 12.81
C GLY A 263 10.68 -4.69 11.81
N ARG A 264 9.85 -5.72 12.01
CA ARG A 264 9.73 -6.87 11.11
C ARG A 264 8.42 -6.91 10.31
N GLU A 265 7.62 -5.86 10.39
CA GLU A 265 6.26 -5.80 9.81
C GLU A 265 6.26 -5.95 8.28
N ILE A 266 7.36 -5.56 7.62
CA ILE A 266 7.55 -5.74 6.17
C ILE A 266 8.12 -7.12 5.84
N LEU A 267 9.08 -7.61 6.63
CA LEU A 267 9.77 -8.86 6.35
C LEU A 267 8.93 -10.09 6.69
N PHE A 268 8.05 -9.99 7.68
CA PHE A 268 7.24 -11.10 8.15
C PHE A 268 6.28 -11.64 7.06
N PRO A 269 5.50 -10.82 6.35
CA PRO A 269 4.67 -11.30 5.23
C PRO A 269 5.48 -11.83 4.05
N VAL A 270 6.63 -11.21 3.74
CA VAL A 270 7.52 -11.66 2.66
C VAL A 270 8.05 -13.06 2.95
N ALA A 271 8.60 -13.27 4.15
CA ALA A 271 9.18 -14.54 4.58
C ALA A 271 8.13 -15.65 4.65
N THR A 272 6.94 -15.35 5.16
CA THR A 272 5.84 -16.32 5.28
C THR A 272 5.40 -16.88 3.93
N VAL A 273 5.24 -16.00 2.93
CA VAL A 273 4.88 -16.40 1.56
C VAL A 273 5.94 -17.29 0.94
N ILE A 274 7.22 -16.92 1.08
CA ILE A 274 8.32 -17.69 0.49
C ILE A 274 8.42 -19.08 1.14
N VAL A 275 8.38 -19.17 2.47
CA VAL A 275 8.47 -20.45 3.19
C VAL A 275 7.29 -21.36 2.84
N GLY A 276 6.05 -20.84 2.90
CA GLY A 276 4.86 -21.63 2.56
C GLY A 276 4.84 -22.07 1.09
N GLY A 277 5.23 -21.16 0.20
CA GLY A 277 5.31 -21.43 -1.23
C GLY A 277 6.39 -22.44 -1.59
N LEU A 278 7.55 -22.42 -0.93
CA LEU A 278 8.62 -23.38 -1.14
C LEU A 278 8.17 -24.79 -0.77
N VAL A 279 7.49 -24.98 0.36
CA VAL A 279 6.97 -26.29 0.76
C VAL A 279 6.05 -26.86 -0.32
N SER A 280 5.10 -26.06 -0.81
CA SER A 280 4.19 -26.48 -1.88
C SER A 280 4.91 -26.72 -3.21
N SER A 281 5.82 -25.83 -3.59
CA SER A 281 6.58 -25.90 -4.85
C SER A 281 7.51 -27.12 -4.89
N THR A 282 8.21 -27.42 -3.79
CA THR A 282 9.09 -28.58 -3.68
C THR A 282 8.28 -29.88 -3.74
N LEU A 283 7.12 -29.93 -3.09
CA LEU A 283 6.24 -31.08 -3.19
C LEU A 283 5.71 -31.28 -4.61
N ALA A 284 5.33 -30.19 -5.28
CA ALA A 284 4.90 -30.20 -6.68
C ALA A 284 6.00 -30.66 -7.64
N GLU A 285 7.25 -30.27 -7.38
CA GLU A 285 8.40 -30.68 -8.18
C GLU A 285 8.65 -32.18 -8.15
N PHE A 286 8.48 -32.83 -6.99
CA PHE A 286 8.70 -34.26 -6.87
C PHE A 286 7.46 -35.11 -7.21
N LEU A 287 6.24 -34.65 -6.89
CA LEU A 287 5.02 -35.43 -7.11
C LEU A 287 4.36 -35.15 -8.46
N LEU A 288 4.18 -33.89 -8.82
CA LEU A 288 3.37 -33.52 -9.99
C LEU A 288 4.20 -33.51 -11.28
N ARG A 289 5.45 -33.02 -11.21
CA ARG A 289 6.28 -32.75 -12.39
C ARG A 289 6.70 -33.99 -13.20
N PRO A 290 7.14 -35.11 -12.57
CA PRO A 290 7.50 -36.31 -13.32
C PRO A 290 6.30 -36.88 -14.09
N GLY A 291 5.13 -36.89 -13.45
CA GLY A 291 3.88 -37.33 -14.07
C GLY A 291 3.44 -36.41 -15.21
N LEU A 292 3.56 -35.09 -15.04
CA LEU A 292 3.23 -34.12 -16.08
C LEU A 292 4.17 -34.25 -17.29
N PHE A 293 5.47 -34.48 -17.06
CA PHE A 293 6.44 -34.67 -18.14
C PHE A 293 6.16 -35.96 -18.90
N TRP A 294 5.87 -37.07 -18.21
CA TRP A 294 5.48 -38.31 -18.86
C TRP A 294 4.24 -38.15 -19.74
N PHE A 295 3.20 -37.48 -19.24
CA PHE A 295 1.95 -37.27 -19.98
C PHE A 295 2.15 -36.38 -21.22
N CYS A 296 2.87 -35.27 -21.07
CA CYS A 296 3.10 -34.33 -22.18
C CYS A 296 4.12 -34.85 -23.20
N SER A 297 5.14 -35.61 -22.78
CA SER A 297 6.15 -36.18 -23.68
C SER A 297 5.68 -37.50 -24.33
N GLY A 298 4.84 -38.28 -23.65
CA GLY A 298 4.23 -39.50 -24.20
C GLY A 298 3.27 -39.25 -25.37
N SER A 299 2.71 -38.03 -25.46
CA SER A 299 1.80 -37.63 -26.56
C SER A 299 2.54 -37.07 -27.80
N ALA A 300 3.87 -37.02 -27.79
CA ALA A 300 4.68 -36.30 -28.79
C ALA A 300 5.72 -37.16 -29.54
N MET A 301 5.76 -38.48 -29.35
CA MET A 301 6.61 -39.40 -30.12
C MET A 301 5.80 -40.54 -30.75
N LEU A 302 4.71 -40.20 -31.47
CA LEU A 302 4.34 -41.02 -32.63
C LEU A 302 5.21 -40.53 -33.79
N PRO A 303 6.08 -41.38 -34.35
CA PRO A 303 7.15 -40.96 -35.23
C PRO A 303 6.59 -40.54 -36.59
N ASP A 304 7.02 -39.40 -37.11
CA ASP A 304 7.02 -39.16 -38.55
C ASP A 304 8.21 -39.95 -39.12
N ARG A 305 8.05 -41.27 -39.21
CA ARG A 305 8.89 -42.18 -39.99
C ARG A 305 8.26 -42.33 -41.38
N GLN A 306 8.29 -41.27 -42.18
CA GLN A 306 8.14 -41.37 -43.63
C GLN A 306 8.94 -40.23 -44.29
N HIS A 307 10.25 -40.41 -44.46
CA HIS A 307 11.02 -39.90 -45.60
C HIS A 307 12.43 -40.51 -45.57
N GLU A 308 12.49 -41.83 -45.70
CA GLU A 308 13.69 -42.50 -46.24
C GLU A 308 13.28 -43.84 -46.86
N SER A 309 12.71 -43.76 -48.07
CA SER A 309 12.82 -44.77 -49.14
C SER A 309 11.84 -44.37 -50.23
N LEU A 310 12.35 -43.75 -51.29
CA LEU A 310 11.87 -43.71 -52.68
C LEU A 310 12.54 -42.49 -53.31
N ASP A 311 13.79 -42.67 -53.74
CA ASP A 311 14.13 -42.54 -55.16
C ASP A 311 15.52 -43.14 -55.38
N ASP A 312 15.61 -43.80 -56.53
CA ASP A 312 16.68 -44.65 -57.05
C ASP A 312 18.02 -43.94 -57.28
#